data_AF-A0A7J3XTQ0-F1
#
_entry.id   AF-A0A7J3XTQ0-F1
#
_cell.length_a   1.000
_cell.length_b   1.000
_cell.length_c   1.000
_cell.angle_alpha   90.00
_cell.angle_beta   90.00
_cell.angle_gamma   90.00
#
_symmetry.space_group_name_H-M   'P 1'
#
loop_
_entity.id
_entity.type
_entity.pdbx_description
1 polymer ?
#
loop_
_entity_poly.entity_id
_entity_poly.type
_entity_poly.pdbx_seq_one_letter_code
_entity_poly.pdbx_strand_id
1 'polypeptide(L)'
;MTIPLIALNKVKRKYVAVIVVALAVALLFIERDYALGLMDWLFGTKGLVRSTVAESQRPTIYDVWNQVGLPLIFAVFALVPRGLKDPKDRGNYLFILSLFGVSAVLAASETRLLMFLSITAAIMAGDVLSRLIDYYGSRLFVRSKKGSRPNREAAMGLGLSMALAVLAILSLFAIPTHSTGYGPVVSHARLYENIGMSGHNYWLGALLWLRENTDQNAVVISWWDYGYIIQYYANRTTVVDPGNAYEWRNVEVAKFFMSESEEESLKILKRSFGLEGKEVYVLVSLEEIPKSHAIAKIAGSPTPSFLLTQEGWGIGNFNALLTKLVLGIWWPEYAAGLIHLEKVYCDSQYIAIYRVIW
;
A
#
# COMPACT_ATOMS: atom_id res chain seq x y z
N MET A 1 26.08 -36.62 -3.18
CA MET A 1 25.88 -35.55 -4.18
C MET A 1 26.47 -34.25 -3.60
N THR A 2 27.78 -34.10 -3.66
CA THR A 2 28.58 -33.11 -2.88
C THR A 2 29.68 -32.47 -3.73
N ILE A 3 29.42 -32.31 -5.03
CA ILE A 3 30.43 -31.90 -6.02
C ILE A 3 30.47 -30.38 -6.30
N PRO A 4 29.44 -29.52 -6.05
CA PRO A 4 29.58 -28.09 -6.36
C PRO A 4 30.52 -27.32 -5.40
N LEU A 5 30.53 -27.66 -4.11
CA LEU A 5 31.23 -26.88 -3.07
C LEU A 5 32.75 -27.10 -3.05
N ILE A 6 33.23 -28.27 -3.48
CA ILE A 6 34.66 -28.62 -3.44
C ILE A 6 35.45 -27.90 -4.56
N ALA A 7 34.83 -27.66 -5.72
CA ALA A 7 35.45 -26.96 -6.84
C ALA A 7 35.74 -25.48 -6.54
N LEU A 8 34.85 -24.82 -5.79
CA LEU A 8 34.96 -23.41 -5.42
C LEU A 8 36.12 -23.11 -4.44
N ASN A 9 36.52 -24.08 -3.61
CA ASN A 9 37.63 -23.91 -2.67
C ASN A 9 39.01 -23.79 -3.33
N LYS A 10 39.16 -24.23 -4.59
CA LYS A 10 40.42 -24.11 -5.35
C LYS A 10 40.54 -22.81 -6.15
N VAL A 11 39.46 -22.05 -6.28
CA VAL A 11 39.42 -20.80 -7.04
C VAL A 11 39.91 -19.66 -6.14
N LYS A 12 41.01 -18.96 -6.51
CA LYS A 12 41.47 -17.80 -5.73
C LYS A 12 40.31 -16.80 -5.61
N ARG A 13 40.08 -16.22 -4.42
CA ARG A 13 38.99 -15.26 -4.13
C ARG A 13 38.77 -14.19 -5.21
N LYS A 14 39.84 -13.70 -5.85
CA LYS A 14 39.76 -12.72 -6.95
C LYS A 14 39.00 -13.21 -8.18
N TYR A 15 39.04 -14.52 -8.48
CA TYR A 15 38.30 -15.12 -9.59
C TYR A 15 36.87 -15.49 -9.21
N VAL A 16 36.57 -15.73 -7.92
CA VAL A 16 35.20 -15.98 -7.47
C VAL A 16 34.33 -14.76 -7.71
N ALA A 17 34.82 -13.55 -7.41
CA ALA A 17 34.10 -12.32 -7.70
C ALA A 17 33.85 -12.14 -9.21
N VAL A 18 34.86 -12.40 -10.05
CA VAL A 18 34.73 -12.33 -11.51
C VAL A 18 33.74 -13.37 -12.05
N ILE A 19 33.76 -14.59 -11.53
CA ILE A 19 32.84 -15.66 -11.94
C ILE A 19 31.42 -15.35 -11.49
N VAL A 20 31.21 -14.84 -10.27
CA VAL A 20 29.89 -14.43 -9.78
C VAL A 20 29.35 -13.26 -10.61
N VAL A 21 30.17 -12.26 -10.92
CA VAL A 21 29.78 -11.14 -11.79
C VAL A 21 29.48 -11.64 -13.20
N ALA A 22 30.31 -12.52 -13.77
CA ALA A 22 30.10 -13.09 -15.10
C ALA A 22 28.83 -13.96 -15.15
N LEU A 23 28.54 -14.74 -14.10
CA LEU A 23 27.30 -15.52 -13.98
C LEU A 23 26.09 -14.61 -13.79
N ALA A 24 26.19 -13.56 -12.99
CA ALA A 24 25.11 -12.58 -12.83
C ALA A 24 24.83 -11.85 -14.16
N VAL A 25 25.88 -11.43 -14.88
CA VAL A 25 25.77 -10.83 -16.21
C VAL A 25 25.20 -11.84 -17.20
N ALA A 26 25.65 -13.09 -17.21
CA ALA A 26 25.12 -14.14 -18.09
C ALA A 26 23.64 -14.45 -17.78
N LEU A 27 23.25 -14.50 -16.50
CA LEU A 27 21.86 -14.64 -16.08
C LEU A 27 21.02 -13.45 -16.53
N LEU A 28 21.54 -12.22 -16.48
CA LEU A 28 20.87 -11.03 -17.03
C LEU A 28 20.72 -11.08 -18.56
N PHE A 29 21.60 -11.81 -19.27
CA PHE A 29 21.46 -12.03 -20.71
C PHE A 29 20.50 -13.18 -21.06
N ILE A 30 20.50 -14.26 -20.27
CA ILE A 30 19.62 -15.43 -20.46
C ILE A 30 18.17 -15.09 -20.09
N GLU A 31 17.98 -14.41 -18.95
CA GLU A 31 16.68 -14.02 -18.40
C GLU A 31 16.42 -12.53 -18.64
N ARG A 32 16.88 -12.00 -19.78
CA ARG A 32 16.82 -10.57 -20.08
C ARG A 32 15.41 -10.01 -19.95
N ASP A 33 14.42 -10.70 -20.50
CA ASP A 33 13.03 -10.25 -20.48
C ASP A 33 12.45 -10.28 -19.06
N TYR A 34 12.82 -11.27 -18.26
CA TYR A 34 12.45 -11.32 -16.84
C TYR A 34 13.10 -10.18 -16.05
N ALA A 35 14.39 -9.93 -16.27
CA ALA A 35 15.11 -8.84 -15.62
C ALA A 35 14.53 -7.48 -16.01
N LEU A 36 14.20 -7.28 -17.30
CA LEU A 36 13.52 -6.08 -17.78
C LEU A 36 12.12 -5.95 -17.17
N GLY A 37 11.35 -7.03 -17.12
CA GLY A 37 10.03 -7.05 -16.48
C GLY A 37 10.08 -6.74 -14.99
N LEU A 38 11.08 -7.24 -14.26
CA LEU A 38 11.32 -6.91 -12.86
C LEU A 38 11.69 -5.44 -12.69
N MET A 39 12.59 -4.92 -13.54
CA MET A 39 12.99 -3.51 -13.49
C MET A 39 11.82 -2.57 -13.83
N ASP A 40 10.97 -2.95 -14.78
CA ASP A 40 9.74 -2.22 -15.10
C ASP A 40 8.74 -2.30 -13.95
N TRP A 41 8.59 -3.46 -13.31
CA TRP A 41 7.71 -3.61 -12.14
C TRP A 41 8.16 -2.78 -10.93
N LEU A 42 9.48 -2.68 -10.71
CA LEU A 42 10.10 -1.90 -9.63
C LEU A 42 10.10 -0.39 -9.93
N PHE A 43 10.51 -0.01 -11.14
CA PHE A 43 10.88 1.38 -11.43
C PHE A 43 10.19 1.97 -12.65
N GLY A 44 9.56 1.14 -13.48
CA GLY A 44 8.87 1.53 -14.69
C GLY A 44 7.50 2.17 -14.46
N THR A 45 6.77 2.31 -15.56
CA THR A 45 5.43 2.90 -15.56
C THR A 45 4.43 1.89 -15.02
N LYS A 46 3.87 2.18 -13.84
CA LYS A 46 2.80 1.37 -13.25
C LYS A 46 1.59 1.38 -14.20
N GLY A 47 0.92 0.23 -14.32
CA GLY A 47 -0.34 0.11 -15.08
C GLY A 47 -1.35 1.17 -14.66
N LEU A 48 -2.29 1.51 -15.54
CA LEU A 48 -3.18 2.66 -15.39
C LEU A 48 -3.89 2.66 -14.04
N VAL A 49 -4.50 1.54 -13.66
CA VAL A 49 -5.20 1.38 -12.38
C VAL A 49 -4.21 1.36 -11.21
N ARG A 50 -3.13 0.58 -11.29
CA ARG A 50 -2.08 0.52 -10.24
C ARG A 50 -1.50 1.89 -9.94
N SER A 51 -1.37 2.76 -10.95
CA SER A 51 -0.86 4.13 -10.78
C SER A 51 -1.77 5.04 -9.95
N THR A 52 -3.03 4.67 -9.75
CA THR A 52 -3.99 5.39 -8.91
C THR A 52 -4.06 4.87 -7.48
N VAL A 53 -3.48 3.69 -7.22
CA VAL A 53 -3.44 3.10 -5.87
C VAL A 53 -2.44 3.87 -5.01
N ALA A 54 -2.89 4.38 -3.87
CA ALA A 54 -2.08 5.21 -2.97
C ALA A 54 -0.80 4.50 -2.50
N GLU A 55 -0.91 3.22 -2.14
CA GLU A 55 0.20 2.39 -1.68
C GLU A 55 1.22 2.02 -2.76
N SER A 56 0.80 2.12 -4.02
CA SER A 56 1.66 1.90 -5.18
C SER A 56 2.40 3.18 -5.58
N GLN A 57 2.38 4.26 -4.79
CA GLN A 57 3.24 5.41 -5.05
C GLN A 57 4.66 5.17 -4.55
N ARG A 58 5.63 5.91 -5.08
CA ARG A 58 6.99 5.89 -4.52
C ARG A 58 6.97 6.61 -3.17
N PRO A 59 7.62 6.09 -2.12
CA PRO A 59 7.60 6.74 -0.83
C PRO A 59 8.45 8.01 -0.84
N THR A 60 7.97 9.01 -0.12
CA THR A 60 8.76 10.18 0.25
C THR A 60 9.69 9.86 1.42
N ILE A 61 10.65 10.73 1.70
CA ILE A 61 11.50 10.62 2.91
C ILE A 61 10.63 10.65 4.18
N TYR A 62 9.52 11.39 4.14
CA TYR A 62 8.56 11.44 5.24
C TYR A 62 7.90 10.08 5.48
N ASP A 63 7.47 9.39 4.41
CA ASP A 63 6.88 8.05 4.52
C ASP A 63 7.89 7.03 5.06
N VAL A 64 9.13 7.08 4.60
CA VAL A 64 10.22 6.23 5.09
C VAL A 64 10.47 6.48 6.59
N TRP A 65 10.55 7.75 6.99
CA TRP A 65 10.73 8.11 8.39
C TRP A 65 9.56 7.65 9.26
N ASN A 66 8.34 7.82 8.76
CA ASN A 66 7.13 7.43 9.47
C ASN A 66 7.00 5.92 9.69
N GLN A 67 7.43 5.14 8.71
CA GLN A 67 7.32 3.68 8.76
C GLN A 67 8.51 3.00 9.44
N VAL A 68 9.73 3.54 9.29
CA VAL A 68 10.97 2.88 9.74
C VAL A 68 11.60 3.55 10.96
N GLY A 69 11.56 4.88 11.05
CA GLY A 69 12.08 5.64 12.19
C GLY A 69 13.60 5.55 12.42
N LEU A 70 14.00 5.72 13.69
CA LEU A 70 15.41 5.68 14.11
C LEU A 70 16.16 4.39 13.76
N PRO A 71 15.55 3.19 13.74
CA PRO A 71 16.20 1.98 13.25
C PRO A 71 16.93 2.14 11.92
N LEU A 72 16.42 2.97 11.00
CA LEU A 72 17.08 3.20 9.71
C LEU A 72 18.48 3.79 9.86
N ILE A 73 18.66 4.75 10.79
CA ILE A 73 19.95 5.40 11.05
C ILE A 73 20.96 4.37 11.55
N PHE A 74 20.55 3.53 12.51
CA PHE A 74 21.42 2.48 13.04
C PHE A 74 21.71 1.39 12.00
N ALA A 75 20.74 1.06 11.15
CA ALA A 75 20.96 0.11 10.05
C ALA A 75 22.04 0.58 9.08
N VAL A 76 22.11 1.88 8.77
CA VAL A 76 23.19 2.46 7.96
C VAL A 76 24.56 2.26 8.60
N PHE A 77 24.68 2.38 9.92
CA PHE A 77 25.94 2.10 10.61
C PHE A 77 26.36 0.62 10.55
N ALA A 78 25.41 -0.31 10.38
CA ALA A 78 25.74 -1.71 10.14
C ALA A 78 26.33 -1.97 8.74
N LEU A 79 26.28 -1.01 7.79
CA LEU A 79 26.95 -1.11 6.49
C LEU A 79 28.48 -1.00 6.59
N VAL A 80 29.00 -0.46 7.70
CA VAL A 80 30.44 -0.32 7.90
C VAL A 80 31.08 -1.72 7.93
N PRO A 81 32.00 -2.04 7.00
CA PRO A 81 32.59 -3.37 6.90
C PRO A 81 33.25 -3.80 8.19
N ARG A 82 32.94 -5.02 8.63
CA ARG A 82 33.49 -5.59 9.87
C ARG A 82 34.53 -6.66 9.59
N GLY A 83 35.59 -6.66 10.38
CA GLY A 83 36.63 -7.70 10.39
C GLY A 83 36.15 -8.99 11.06
N LEU A 84 35.08 -9.60 10.55
CA LEU A 84 34.54 -10.86 11.06
C LEU A 84 35.48 -12.01 10.69
N LYS A 85 36.22 -12.50 11.69
CA LYS A 85 37.18 -13.60 11.52
C LYS A 85 36.49 -14.95 11.37
N ASP A 86 35.39 -15.16 12.08
CA ASP A 86 34.57 -16.38 11.97
C ASP A 86 33.82 -16.39 10.62
N PRO A 87 33.99 -17.44 9.79
CA PRO A 87 33.23 -17.63 8.56
C PRO A 87 31.70 -17.62 8.75
N LYS A 88 31.19 -18.15 9.86
CA LYS A 88 29.74 -18.24 10.13
C LYS A 88 29.15 -16.86 10.40
N ASP A 89 29.80 -16.07 11.25
CA ASP A 89 29.37 -14.69 11.54
C ASP A 89 29.44 -13.82 10.30
N ARG A 90 30.46 -14.03 9.46
CA ARG A 90 30.56 -13.34 8.18
C ARG A 90 29.42 -13.70 7.23
N GLY A 91 29.05 -14.98 7.14
CA GLY A 91 27.91 -15.43 6.35
C GLY A 91 26.60 -14.80 6.81
N ASN A 92 26.33 -14.82 8.12
CA ASN A 92 25.14 -14.22 8.71
C ASN A 92 25.07 -12.71 8.47
N TYR A 93 26.20 -12.01 8.64
CA TYR A 93 26.27 -10.58 8.36
C TYR A 93 25.98 -10.24 6.90
N LEU A 94 26.60 -10.97 5.96
CA LEU A 94 26.38 -10.77 4.53
C LEU A 94 24.92 -11.09 4.14
N PHE A 95 24.32 -12.10 4.76
CA PHE A 95 22.91 -12.42 4.56
C PHE A 95 22.00 -11.26 5.01
N ILE A 96 22.15 -10.78 6.24
CA ILE A 96 21.35 -9.65 6.77
C ILE A 96 21.57 -8.39 5.93
N LEU A 97 22.82 -8.10 5.55
CA LEU A 97 23.17 -6.99 4.68
C LEU A 97 22.49 -7.10 3.31
N SER A 98 22.48 -8.29 2.71
CA SER A 98 21.81 -8.54 1.43
C SER A 98 20.29 -8.38 1.53
N LEU A 99 19.68 -8.87 2.62
CA LEU A 99 18.26 -8.70 2.88
C LEU A 99 17.90 -7.22 3.00
N PHE A 100 18.66 -6.45 3.77
CA PHE A 100 18.45 -5.01 3.89
C PHE A 100 18.63 -4.29 2.56
N GLY A 101 19.63 -4.64 1.77
CA GLY A 101 19.82 -4.08 0.43
C GLY A 101 18.63 -4.34 -0.50
N VAL A 102 18.14 -5.58 -0.55
CA VAL A 102 16.94 -5.94 -1.34
C VAL A 102 15.70 -5.22 -0.81
N SER A 103 15.49 -5.21 0.51
CA SER A 103 14.36 -4.51 1.12
C SER A 103 14.40 -3.00 0.89
N ALA A 104 15.58 -2.37 0.86
CA ALA A 104 15.74 -0.96 0.53
C ALA A 104 15.37 -0.67 -0.93
N VAL A 105 15.77 -1.54 -1.87
CA VAL A 105 15.39 -1.45 -3.29
C VAL A 105 13.89 -1.60 -3.47
N LEU A 106 13.27 -2.58 -2.80
CA LEU A 106 11.81 -2.78 -2.81
C LEU A 106 11.09 -1.57 -2.21
N ALA A 107 11.51 -1.10 -1.04
CA ALA A 107 10.95 0.08 -0.40
C ALA A 107 11.05 1.32 -1.29
N ALA A 108 12.15 1.51 -2.02
CA ALA A 108 12.28 2.65 -2.94
C ALA A 108 11.27 2.63 -4.09
N SER A 109 10.70 1.47 -4.43
CA SER A 109 9.70 1.33 -5.51
C SER A 109 8.28 1.70 -5.09
N GLU A 110 7.85 1.29 -3.90
CA GLU A 110 6.46 1.40 -3.43
C GLU A 110 6.35 1.58 -1.92
N THR A 111 5.44 2.45 -1.49
CA THR A 111 5.15 2.72 -0.08
C THR A 111 4.75 1.45 0.68
N ARG A 112 3.93 0.56 0.11
CA ARG A 112 3.58 -0.71 0.79
C ARG A 112 4.79 -1.61 1.08
N LEU A 113 5.86 -1.51 0.29
CA LEU A 113 7.05 -2.35 0.46
C LEU A 113 7.98 -1.82 1.56
N LEU A 114 7.69 -0.65 2.15
CA LEU A 114 8.40 -0.16 3.33
C LEU A 114 8.32 -1.12 4.53
N MET A 115 7.30 -1.98 4.60
CA MET A 115 7.21 -3.01 5.64
C MET A 115 8.40 -3.98 5.64
N PHE A 116 8.99 -4.26 4.47
CA PHE A 116 10.16 -5.14 4.39
C PHE A 116 11.43 -4.42 4.85
N LEU A 117 11.53 -3.13 4.55
CA LEU A 117 12.63 -2.29 5.02
C LEU A 117 12.56 -2.10 6.53
N SER A 118 11.39 -1.93 7.12
CA SER A 118 11.26 -1.76 8.58
C SER A 118 11.77 -2.97 9.36
N ILE A 119 11.43 -4.19 8.93
CA ILE A 119 11.88 -5.45 9.55
C ILE A 119 13.40 -5.57 9.48
N THR A 120 13.98 -5.38 8.29
CA THR A 120 15.43 -5.54 8.08
C THR A 120 16.24 -4.43 8.77
N ALA A 121 15.74 -3.19 8.77
CA ALA A 121 16.35 -2.08 9.49
C ALA A 121 16.34 -2.30 11.00
N ALA A 122 15.24 -2.83 11.56
CA ALA A 122 15.16 -3.15 12.99
C ALA A 122 16.19 -4.20 13.42
N ILE A 123 16.36 -5.26 12.62
CA ILE A 123 17.37 -6.30 12.88
C ILE A 123 18.78 -5.71 12.84
N MET A 124 19.11 -4.91 11.83
CA MET A 124 20.42 -4.27 11.73
C MET A 124 20.67 -3.26 12.84
N ALA A 125 19.65 -2.48 13.22
CA ALA A 125 19.71 -1.56 14.35
C ALA A 125 20.01 -2.31 15.65
N GLY A 126 19.30 -3.41 15.90
CA GLY A 126 19.53 -4.26 17.06
C GLY A 126 20.95 -4.82 17.11
N ASP A 127 21.46 -5.29 15.98
CA ASP A 127 22.84 -5.77 15.86
C ASP A 127 23.88 -4.67 16.18
N VAL A 128 23.69 -3.44 15.69
CA VAL A 128 24.59 -2.31 16.00
C VAL A 128 24.53 -1.93 17.46
N LEU A 129 23.32 -1.78 18.01
CA LEU A 129 23.12 -1.35 19.39
C LEU A 129 23.61 -2.39 20.39
N SER A 130 23.37 -3.68 20.14
CA SER A 130 23.91 -4.78 20.95
C SER A 130 25.43 -4.71 21.04
N ARG A 131 26.10 -4.46 19.91
CA ARG A 131 27.57 -4.37 19.89
C ARG A 131 28.11 -3.19 20.67
N LEU A 132 27.43 -2.04 20.62
CA LEU A 132 27.81 -0.89 21.42
C LEU A 132 27.67 -1.20 22.92
N ILE A 133 26.55 -1.83 23.30
CA ILE A 133 26.31 -2.28 24.67
C ILE A 133 27.38 -3.29 25.12
N ASP A 134 27.69 -4.30 24.32
CA ASP A 134 28.71 -5.31 24.64
C ASP A 134 30.13 -4.71 24.74
N TYR A 135 30.46 -3.78 23.83
CA TYR A 135 31.75 -3.12 23.78
C TYR A 135 32.01 -2.26 25.02
N TYR A 136 31.03 -1.43 25.41
CA TYR A 136 31.17 -0.60 26.60
C TYR A 136 30.97 -1.41 27.89
N GLY A 137 30.04 -2.39 27.88
CA GLY A 137 29.77 -3.31 28.99
C GLY A 137 31.00 -4.13 29.41
N SER A 138 31.71 -4.70 28.44
CA SER A 138 32.94 -5.46 28.69
C SER A 138 34.09 -4.62 29.25
N ARG A 139 33.99 -3.29 29.21
CA ARG A 139 35.02 -2.34 29.67
C ARG A 139 34.61 -1.54 30.90
N LEU A 140 33.46 -1.87 31.51
CA LEU A 140 32.95 -1.20 32.70
C LEU A 140 33.94 -1.24 33.86
N PHE A 141 34.63 -2.37 34.04
CA PHE A 141 35.59 -2.56 35.12
C PHE A 141 36.99 -2.81 34.55
N VAL A 142 37.92 -1.93 34.89
CA VAL A 142 39.33 -2.08 34.53
C VAL A 142 40.08 -2.61 35.74
N ARG A 143 40.87 -3.68 35.54
CA ARG A 143 41.75 -4.22 36.58
C ARG A 143 42.83 -3.20 36.94
N SER A 144 42.90 -2.82 38.21
CA SER A 144 43.96 -1.97 38.76
C SER A 144 44.73 -2.70 39.86
N LYS A 145 45.96 -2.24 40.16
CA LYS A 145 46.81 -2.77 41.24
C LYS A 145 46.16 -2.74 42.64
N LYS A 146 45.08 -1.96 42.83
CA LYS A 146 44.30 -1.83 44.08
C LYS A 146 42.88 -2.44 44.00
N GLY A 147 42.59 -3.27 42.99
CA GLY A 147 41.25 -3.85 42.74
C GLY A 147 40.62 -3.38 41.42
N SER A 148 39.40 -3.82 41.12
CA SER A 148 38.63 -3.38 39.95
C SER A 148 38.14 -1.94 40.12
N ARG A 149 38.46 -1.05 39.18
CA ARG A 149 37.97 0.34 39.17
C ARG A 149 36.96 0.54 38.04
N PRO A 150 35.87 1.29 38.26
CA PRO A 150 34.92 1.62 37.21
C PRO A 150 35.56 2.57 36.19
N ASN A 151 35.39 2.27 34.90
CA ASN A 151 35.81 3.14 33.82
C ASN A 151 34.67 4.12 33.48
N ARG A 152 34.86 5.41 33.81
CA ARG A 152 33.84 6.45 33.60
C ARG A 152 33.44 6.60 32.14
N GLU A 153 34.39 6.54 31.21
CA GLU A 153 34.11 6.65 29.78
C GLU A 153 33.29 5.46 29.27
N ALA A 154 33.61 4.24 29.75
CA ALA A 154 32.85 3.06 29.41
C ALA A 154 31.44 3.08 30.01
N ALA A 155 31.29 3.57 31.24
CA ALA A 155 29.97 3.74 31.88
C ALA A 155 29.10 4.77 31.14
N MET A 156 29.68 5.90 30.73
CA MET A 156 28.98 6.90 29.90
C MET A 156 28.61 6.34 28.52
N GLY A 157 29.52 5.64 27.86
CA GLY A 157 29.27 5.00 26.56
C GLY A 157 28.17 3.93 26.64
N LEU A 158 28.14 3.13 27.71
CA LEU A 158 27.07 2.16 27.95
C LEU A 158 25.73 2.88 28.17
N GLY A 159 25.70 3.90 29.03
CA GLY A 159 24.50 4.69 29.30
C GLY A 159 23.92 5.32 28.02
N LEU A 160 24.77 5.91 27.18
CA LEU A 160 24.37 6.44 25.88
C LEU A 160 23.85 5.34 24.95
N SER A 161 24.52 4.20 24.87
CA SER A 161 24.11 3.08 24.01
C SER A 161 22.75 2.52 24.42
N MET A 162 22.49 2.39 25.72
CA MET A 162 21.19 1.98 26.25
C MET A 162 20.11 3.04 25.98
N ALA A 163 20.43 4.33 26.15
CA ALA A 163 19.50 5.41 25.83
C ALA A 163 19.14 5.43 24.33
N LEU A 164 20.11 5.26 23.44
CA LEU A 164 19.89 5.15 22.00
C LEU A 164 19.06 3.92 21.63
N ALA A 165 19.27 2.78 22.32
CA ALA A 165 18.44 1.59 22.13
C ALA A 165 17.00 1.82 22.57
N VAL A 166 16.79 2.44 23.73
CA VAL A 166 15.46 2.82 24.21
C VAL A 166 14.80 3.79 23.23
N LEU A 167 15.51 4.82 22.75
CA LEU A 167 14.98 5.74 21.75
C LEU A 167 14.62 5.04 20.43
N ALA A 168 15.44 4.12 19.96
CA ALA A 168 15.15 3.32 18.76
C ALA A 168 13.87 2.51 18.93
N ILE A 169 13.70 1.84 20.08
CA ILE A 169 12.49 1.08 20.43
C ILE A 169 11.29 2.02 20.53
N LEU A 170 11.41 3.14 21.26
CA LEU A 170 10.33 4.11 21.39
C LEU A 170 9.91 4.69 20.04
N SER A 171 10.84 4.90 19.11
CA SER A 171 10.50 5.40 17.77
C SER A 171 9.62 4.44 16.96
N LEU A 172 9.73 3.12 17.20
CA LEU A 172 8.86 2.12 16.57
C LEU A 172 7.38 2.30 16.97
N PHE A 173 7.13 2.81 18.17
CA PHE A 173 5.78 3.01 18.70
C PHE A 173 5.33 4.46 18.56
N ALA A 174 6.21 5.43 18.77
CA ALA A 174 5.89 6.85 18.84
C ALA A 174 5.57 7.47 17.47
N ILE A 175 6.21 7.00 16.39
CA ILE A 175 6.02 7.60 15.06
C ILE A 175 4.69 7.14 14.41
N PRO A 176 4.33 5.83 14.46
CA PRO A 176 3.00 5.38 14.02
C PRO A 176 1.84 5.85 14.92
N THR A 177 2.12 6.28 16.16
CA THR A 177 1.10 6.80 17.10
C THR A 177 1.01 8.33 17.11
N HIS A 178 2.07 9.11 16.87
CA HIS A 178 1.95 10.58 16.74
C HIS A 178 1.17 10.99 15.49
N SER A 179 1.15 10.11 14.49
CA SER A 179 0.18 10.19 13.40
C SER A 179 -1.25 9.84 13.87
N THR A 180 -1.65 10.06 15.13
CA THR A 180 -2.97 9.73 15.70
C THR A 180 -4.20 10.28 14.95
N GLY A 181 -4.04 11.15 13.95
CA GLY A 181 -5.10 11.47 12.97
C GLY A 181 -5.17 10.57 11.73
N TYR A 182 -4.05 9.92 11.35
CA TYR A 182 -3.80 9.29 10.04
C TYR A 182 -2.89 8.03 10.05
N GLY A 183 -2.43 7.56 11.22
CA GLY A 183 -1.47 6.47 11.35
C GLY A 183 -2.11 5.11 11.04
N PRO A 184 -1.35 4.04 10.75
CA PRO A 184 -1.91 2.75 10.32
C PRO A 184 -2.95 2.20 11.29
N VAL A 185 -2.71 2.27 12.60
CA VAL A 185 -3.63 1.76 13.62
C VAL A 185 -4.93 2.57 13.67
N VAL A 186 -4.85 3.90 13.53
CA VAL A 186 -6.03 4.79 13.56
C VAL A 186 -6.74 4.85 12.21
N SER A 187 -6.04 4.74 11.09
CA SER A 187 -6.63 4.67 9.73
C SER A 187 -7.35 3.35 9.52
N HIS A 188 -6.80 2.23 10.00
CA HIS A 188 -7.54 0.98 10.05
C HIS A 188 -8.70 1.09 11.02
N ALA A 189 -8.51 1.65 12.22
CA ALA A 189 -9.62 1.89 13.15
C ALA A 189 -10.71 2.78 12.56
N ARG A 190 -10.37 3.84 11.80
CA ARG A 190 -11.30 4.75 11.10
C ARG A 190 -11.93 4.14 9.86
N LEU A 191 -11.20 3.30 9.12
CA LEU A 191 -11.80 2.40 8.15
C LEU A 191 -12.83 1.56 8.89
N TYR A 192 -12.45 0.82 9.93
CA TYR A 192 -13.38 0.09 10.81
C TYR A 192 -14.52 0.96 11.36
N GLU A 193 -14.31 2.24 11.68
CA GLU A 193 -15.37 3.18 12.05
C GLU A 193 -16.37 3.40 10.91
N ASN A 194 -15.87 3.61 9.68
CA ASN A 194 -16.66 3.89 8.49
C ASN A 194 -17.26 2.64 7.80
N ILE A 195 -16.65 1.46 7.95
CA ILE A 195 -17.17 0.15 7.50
C ILE A 195 -17.94 -0.62 8.59
N GLY A 196 -18.32 0.05 9.71
CA GLY A 196 -19.38 -0.44 10.59
C GLY A 196 -18.98 -1.08 11.93
N MET A 197 -17.84 -0.73 12.52
CA MET A 197 -17.46 -1.18 13.88
C MET A 197 -17.47 -0.08 14.96
N SER A 198 -17.72 1.20 14.63
CA SER A 198 -17.91 2.26 15.66
C SER A 198 -19.27 2.97 15.66
N GLY A 199 -20.24 2.48 14.88
CA GLY A 199 -21.65 2.89 15.07
C GLY A 199 -22.15 4.07 14.23
N HIS A 200 -21.46 4.47 13.15
CA HIS A 200 -22.03 5.36 12.13
C HIS A 200 -22.36 4.56 10.86
N ASN A 201 -23.63 4.17 10.73
CA ASN A 201 -24.02 2.91 10.06
C ASN A 201 -24.60 3.05 8.64
N TYR A 202 -24.13 3.99 7.82
CA TYR A 202 -24.72 4.24 6.49
C TYR A 202 -24.38 3.15 5.46
N TRP A 203 -23.15 2.64 5.46
CA TRP A 203 -22.75 1.55 4.57
C TRP A 203 -23.48 0.25 4.88
N LEU A 204 -23.51 -0.20 6.14
CA LEU A 204 -24.16 -1.47 6.48
C LEU A 204 -25.66 -1.44 6.18
N GLY A 205 -26.34 -0.32 6.45
CA GLY A 205 -27.75 -0.15 6.11
C GLY A 205 -28.01 -0.36 4.61
N ALA A 206 -27.22 0.27 3.75
CA ALA A 206 -27.33 0.11 2.30
C ALA A 206 -27.02 -1.32 1.85
N LEU A 207 -25.99 -1.96 2.42
CA LEU A 207 -25.58 -3.31 2.08
C LEU A 207 -26.61 -4.37 2.54
N LEU A 208 -27.18 -4.20 3.73
CA LEU A 208 -28.27 -5.06 4.20
C LEU A 208 -29.55 -4.84 3.38
N TRP A 209 -29.86 -3.60 3.00
CA TRP A 209 -30.98 -3.32 2.09
C TRP A 209 -30.80 -4.05 0.76
N LEU A 210 -29.61 -4.00 0.14
CA LEU A 210 -29.30 -4.78 -1.06
C LEU A 210 -29.53 -6.27 -0.83
N ARG A 211 -29.07 -6.82 0.31
CA ARG A 211 -29.22 -8.23 0.63
C ARG A 211 -30.68 -8.67 0.73
N GLU A 212 -31.52 -7.84 1.33
CA GLU A 212 -32.90 -8.17 1.68
C GLU A 212 -33.91 -7.82 0.59
N ASN A 213 -33.62 -6.85 -0.28
CA ASN A 213 -34.58 -6.26 -1.22
C ASN A 213 -34.27 -6.48 -2.71
N THR A 214 -33.24 -7.26 -3.04
CA THR A 214 -32.84 -7.53 -4.44
C THR A 214 -32.74 -9.02 -4.72
N ASP A 215 -32.79 -9.45 -5.99
CA ASP A 215 -32.56 -10.87 -6.35
C ASP A 215 -31.15 -11.32 -5.95
N GLN A 216 -30.97 -12.58 -5.53
CA GLN A 216 -29.66 -13.14 -5.19
C GLN A 216 -28.64 -13.05 -6.34
N ASN A 217 -29.11 -13.07 -7.58
CA ASN A 217 -28.32 -12.94 -8.79
C ASN A 217 -28.20 -11.49 -9.29
N ALA A 218 -28.72 -10.51 -8.55
CA ALA A 218 -28.57 -9.11 -8.89
C ALA A 218 -27.07 -8.73 -8.90
N VAL A 219 -26.72 -7.85 -9.84
CA VAL A 219 -25.35 -7.37 -10.04
C VAL A 219 -25.22 -5.94 -9.53
N VAL A 220 -24.18 -5.68 -8.73
CA VAL A 220 -23.89 -4.35 -8.20
C VAL A 220 -22.67 -3.76 -8.91
N ILE A 221 -22.84 -2.54 -9.40
CA ILE A 221 -21.81 -1.69 -9.98
C ILE A 221 -21.43 -0.64 -8.94
N SER A 222 -20.15 -0.52 -8.67
CA SER A 222 -19.59 0.46 -7.73
C SER A 222 -18.17 0.79 -8.15
N TRP A 223 -17.55 1.76 -7.48
CA TRP A 223 -16.09 1.83 -7.52
C TRP A 223 -15.45 0.56 -6.94
N TRP A 224 -14.25 0.20 -7.41
CA TRP A 224 -13.64 -1.10 -7.10
C TRP A 224 -13.27 -1.28 -5.63
N ASP A 225 -12.99 -0.19 -4.89
CA ASP A 225 -12.68 -0.20 -3.46
C ASP A 225 -13.69 -1.00 -2.63
N TYR A 226 -14.96 -0.99 -3.02
CA TYR A 226 -16.07 -1.51 -2.21
C TYR A 226 -16.45 -2.96 -2.55
N GLY A 227 -15.84 -3.56 -3.59
CA GLY A 227 -16.31 -4.85 -4.11
C GLY A 227 -16.36 -5.97 -3.06
N TYR A 228 -15.32 -6.09 -2.22
CA TYR A 228 -15.29 -7.12 -1.17
C TYR A 228 -16.33 -6.91 -0.07
N ILE A 229 -16.57 -5.66 0.36
CA ILE A 229 -17.58 -5.40 1.40
C ILE A 229 -19.00 -5.62 0.87
N ILE A 230 -19.25 -5.32 -0.41
CA ILE A 230 -20.53 -5.62 -1.07
C ILE A 230 -20.74 -7.13 -1.17
N GLN A 231 -19.74 -7.86 -1.66
CA GLN A 231 -19.80 -9.32 -1.75
C GLN A 231 -20.04 -9.97 -0.38
N TYR A 232 -19.40 -9.45 0.68
CA TYR A 232 -19.52 -10.02 2.03
C TYR A 232 -20.87 -9.70 2.70
N TYR A 233 -21.25 -8.42 2.80
CA TYR A 233 -22.45 -8.01 3.53
C TYR A 233 -23.73 -8.12 2.71
N ALA A 234 -23.70 -7.64 1.46
CA ALA A 234 -24.87 -7.69 0.58
C ALA A 234 -25.07 -9.07 -0.05
N ASN A 235 -24.02 -9.89 -0.13
CA ASN A 235 -24.04 -11.19 -0.81
C ASN A 235 -24.58 -11.05 -2.25
N ARG A 236 -23.99 -10.13 -3.01
CA ARG A 236 -24.32 -9.86 -4.43
C ARG A 236 -23.08 -9.86 -5.30
N THR A 237 -23.27 -10.16 -6.58
CA THR A 237 -22.19 -10.20 -7.56
C THR A 237 -21.74 -8.77 -7.87
N THR A 238 -20.43 -8.50 -7.84
CA THR A 238 -19.88 -7.21 -8.29
C THR A 238 -19.13 -7.35 -9.60
N VAL A 239 -19.12 -6.28 -10.39
CA VAL A 239 -18.39 -6.26 -11.69
C VAL A 239 -16.88 -6.08 -11.48
N VAL A 240 -16.52 -5.32 -10.45
CA VAL A 240 -15.14 -4.99 -10.06
C VAL A 240 -14.94 -5.22 -8.56
N ASP A 241 -13.69 -5.38 -8.14
CA ASP A 241 -13.29 -5.60 -6.74
C ASP A 241 -11.86 -5.10 -6.47
N PRO A 242 -11.45 -4.98 -5.18
CA PRO A 242 -10.11 -4.51 -4.82
C PRO A 242 -8.96 -5.38 -5.29
N GLY A 243 -9.23 -6.63 -5.67
CA GLY A 243 -8.24 -7.52 -6.26
C GLY A 243 -7.75 -7.04 -7.62
N ASN A 244 -8.57 -6.26 -8.34
CA ASN A 244 -8.21 -5.63 -9.62
C ASN A 244 -7.67 -6.63 -10.66
N ALA A 245 -8.14 -7.88 -10.61
CA ALA A 245 -7.61 -8.98 -11.42
C ALA A 245 -7.73 -8.73 -12.93
N TYR A 246 -8.74 -7.97 -13.35
CA TYR A 246 -8.99 -7.62 -14.74
C TYR A 246 -9.06 -6.10 -14.91
N GLU A 247 -7.93 -5.49 -15.26
CA GLU A 247 -7.80 -4.03 -15.37
C GLU A 247 -8.84 -3.41 -16.31
N TRP A 248 -9.17 -4.08 -17.41
CA TRP A 248 -10.17 -3.61 -18.36
C TRP A 248 -11.55 -3.40 -17.73
N ARG A 249 -11.94 -4.18 -16.70
CA ARG A 249 -13.24 -4.00 -16.02
C ARG A 249 -13.28 -2.68 -15.25
N ASN A 250 -12.18 -2.33 -14.60
CA ASN A 250 -12.04 -1.04 -13.91
C ASN A 250 -12.10 0.13 -14.88
N VAL A 251 -11.47 -0.02 -16.06
CA VAL A 251 -11.54 0.98 -17.13
C VAL A 251 -12.97 1.19 -17.60
N GLU A 252 -13.70 0.11 -17.85
CA GLU A 252 -15.09 0.18 -18.33
C GLU A 252 -16.05 0.72 -17.25
N VAL A 253 -15.87 0.35 -15.98
CA VAL A 253 -16.63 0.97 -14.86
C VAL A 253 -16.30 2.46 -14.71
N ALA A 254 -15.04 2.86 -14.87
CA ALA A 254 -14.67 4.28 -14.83
C ALA A 254 -15.31 5.06 -15.98
N LYS A 255 -15.31 4.51 -17.21
CA LYS A 255 -16.01 5.12 -18.35
C LYS A 255 -17.52 5.19 -18.14
N PHE A 256 -18.13 4.17 -17.53
CA PHE A 256 -19.53 4.19 -17.14
C PHE A 256 -19.84 5.39 -16.23
N PHE A 257 -19.02 5.60 -15.19
CA PHE A 257 -19.17 6.74 -14.29
C PHE A 257 -18.90 8.09 -14.96
N MET A 258 -18.01 8.15 -15.95
CA MET A 258 -17.67 9.38 -16.67
C MET A 258 -18.50 9.63 -17.93
N SER A 259 -19.45 8.76 -18.26
CA SER A 259 -20.34 8.92 -19.42
C SER A 259 -21.19 10.18 -19.25
N GLU A 260 -21.36 10.96 -20.32
CA GLU A 260 -22.15 12.21 -20.27
C GLU A 260 -23.63 12.00 -20.59
N SER A 261 -23.97 10.82 -21.14
CA SER A 261 -25.34 10.40 -21.43
C SER A 261 -25.66 9.03 -20.82
N GLU A 262 -26.93 8.80 -20.46
CA GLU A 262 -27.38 7.49 -19.98
C GLU A 262 -27.34 6.42 -21.07
N GLU A 263 -27.52 6.80 -22.34
CA GLU A 263 -27.43 5.86 -23.45
C GLU A 263 -25.99 5.31 -23.61
N GLU A 264 -24.97 6.16 -23.43
CA GLU A 264 -23.58 5.74 -23.42
C GLU A 264 -23.26 4.82 -22.23
N SER A 265 -23.71 5.19 -21.03
CA SER A 265 -23.49 4.39 -19.83
C SER A 265 -24.15 3.02 -19.95
N LEU A 266 -25.39 2.95 -20.45
CA LEU A 266 -26.08 1.70 -20.76
C LEU A 266 -25.35 0.86 -21.81
N LYS A 267 -24.83 1.48 -22.90
CA LYS A 267 -24.05 0.76 -23.92
C LYS A 267 -22.85 0.05 -23.30
N ILE A 268 -22.18 0.66 -22.31
CA ILE A 268 -21.07 0.02 -21.58
C ILE A 268 -21.58 -1.20 -20.79
N LEU A 269 -22.69 -1.07 -20.06
CA LEU A 269 -23.25 -2.20 -19.30
C LEU A 269 -23.65 -3.37 -20.20
N LYS A 270 -24.22 -3.08 -21.38
CA LYS A 270 -24.61 -4.09 -22.37
C LYS A 270 -23.39 -4.73 -23.01
N ARG A 271 -22.48 -3.94 -23.57
CA ARG A 271 -21.37 -4.41 -24.40
C ARG A 271 -20.22 -5.01 -23.59
N SER A 272 -19.82 -4.35 -22.50
CA SER A 272 -18.61 -4.71 -21.74
C SER A 272 -18.89 -5.76 -20.67
N PHE A 273 -20.11 -5.78 -20.13
CA PHE A 273 -20.47 -6.67 -19.02
C PHE A 273 -21.60 -7.65 -19.32
N GLY A 274 -22.31 -7.52 -20.46
CA GLY A 274 -23.39 -8.44 -20.82
C GLY A 274 -24.52 -8.45 -19.77
N LEU A 275 -24.89 -7.27 -19.28
CA LEU A 275 -25.88 -7.11 -18.21
C LEU A 275 -27.29 -6.81 -18.71
N GLU A 276 -27.50 -6.67 -20.01
CA GLU A 276 -28.82 -6.36 -20.58
C GLU A 276 -29.92 -7.30 -20.07
N GLY A 277 -31.03 -6.74 -19.59
CA GLY A 277 -32.15 -7.49 -19.04
C GLY A 277 -31.93 -8.09 -17.66
N LYS A 278 -30.75 -7.91 -17.04
CA LYS A 278 -30.48 -8.35 -15.66
C LYS A 278 -30.89 -7.30 -14.64
N GLU A 279 -31.10 -7.74 -13.41
CA GLU A 279 -31.30 -6.85 -12.28
C GLU A 279 -29.94 -6.24 -11.88
N VAL A 280 -29.77 -4.94 -12.12
CA VAL A 280 -28.51 -4.22 -11.89
C VAL A 280 -28.75 -3.02 -10.99
N TYR A 281 -27.85 -2.85 -10.03
CA TYR A 281 -27.82 -1.72 -9.11
C TYR A 281 -26.49 -0.99 -9.21
N VAL A 282 -26.53 0.34 -9.15
CA VAL A 282 -25.36 1.22 -9.05
C VAL A 282 -25.32 1.79 -7.65
N LEU A 283 -24.26 1.49 -6.91
CA LEU A 283 -24.01 2.04 -5.58
C LEU A 283 -22.99 3.17 -5.71
N VAL A 284 -23.34 4.34 -5.18
CA VAL A 284 -22.44 5.50 -5.06
C VAL A 284 -22.46 6.04 -3.65
N SER A 285 -21.32 6.58 -3.20
CA SER A 285 -21.21 7.31 -1.95
C SER A 285 -20.53 8.67 -2.13
N LEU A 286 -20.49 9.46 -1.07
CA LEU A 286 -19.70 10.70 -1.06
C LEU A 286 -18.18 10.46 -1.09
N GLU A 287 -17.71 9.24 -0.81
CA GLU A 287 -16.29 8.89 -0.91
C GLU A 287 -15.77 8.94 -2.36
N GLU A 288 -16.65 8.98 -3.36
CA GLU A 288 -16.31 9.12 -4.76
C GLU A 288 -15.83 10.55 -5.09
N ILE A 289 -16.18 11.54 -4.28
CA ILE A 289 -15.73 12.93 -4.44
C ILE A 289 -14.20 13.01 -4.44
N PRO A 290 -13.49 12.57 -3.37
CA PRO A 290 -12.03 12.57 -3.36
C PRO A 290 -11.39 11.59 -4.35
N LYS A 291 -12.12 10.54 -4.76
CA LYS A 291 -11.65 9.54 -5.72
C LYS A 291 -11.87 9.95 -7.18
N SER A 292 -12.59 11.05 -7.43
CA SER A 292 -13.04 11.45 -8.77
C SER A 292 -11.89 11.65 -9.76
N HIS A 293 -10.74 12.15 -9.30
CA HIS A 293 -9.55 12.28 -10.14
C HIS A 293 -9.04 10.93 -10.67
N ALA A 294 -9.10 9.87 -9.85
CA ALA A 294 -8.65 8.53 -10.21
C ALA A 294 -9.64 7.89 -11.21
N ILE A 295 -10.93 8.05 -10.95
CA ILE A 295 -12.01 7.61 -11.84
C ILE A 295 -11.85 8.26 -13.23
N ALA A 296 -11.68 9.58 -13.29
CA ALA A 296 -11.51 10.31 -14.55
C ALA A 296 -10.22 9.91 -15.28
N LYS A 297 -9.10 9.78 -14.55
CA LYS A 297 -7.83 9.33 -15.12
C LYS A 297 -7.93 7.94 -15.74
N ILE A 298 -8.58 6.99 -15.05
CA ILE A 298 -8.77 5.62 -15.54
C ILE A 298 -9.73 5.58 -16.74
N ALA A 299 -10.75 6.44 -16.74
CA ALA A 299 -11.68 6.57 -17.86
C ALA A 299 -11.04 7.23 -19.11
N GLY A 300 -9.91 7.92 -18.94
CA GLY A 300 -9.32 8.77 -19.98
C GLY A 300 -10.07 10.09 -20.17
N SER A 301 -10.84 10.52 -19.17
CA SER A 301 -11.59 11.78 -19.20
C SER A 301 -10.70 12.96 -18.77
N PRO A 302 -10.71 14.10 -19.50
CA PRO A 302 -9.84 15.24 -19.21
C PRO A 302 -10.23 15.96 -17.93
N THR A 303 -11.51 15.90 -17.52
CA THR A 303 -12.05 16.62 -16.37
C THR A 303 -12.75 15.65 -15.41
N PRO A 304 -12.35 15.62 -14.13
CA PRO A 304 -13.05 14.80 -13.13
C PRO A 304 -14.43 15.37 -12.79
N SER A 305 -15.34 14.51 -12.32
CA SER A 305 -16.64 14.92 -11.78
C SER A 305 -16.50 15.95 -10.66
N PHE A 306 -15.53 15.74 -9.76
CA PHE A 306 -15.24 16.62 -8.64
C PHE A 306 -13.76 16.97 -8.56
N LEU A 307 -13.47 18.20 -8.17
CA LEU A 307 -12.11 18.72 -8.05
C LEU A 307 -11.95 19.53 -6.76
N LEU A 308 -10.76 19.48 -6.18
CA LEU A 308 -10.43 20.25 -4.99
C LEU A 308 -9.98 21.65 -5.39
N THR A 309 -10.76 22.67 -5.02
CA THR A 309 -10.43 24.09 -5.16
C THR A 309 -9.86 24.64 -3.85
N GLN A 310 -9.46 25.93 -3.86
CA GLN A 310 -9.05 26.63 -2.63
C GLN A 310 -10.19 26.76 -1.61
N GLU A 311 -11.45 26.72 -2.07
CA GLU A 311 -12.65 26.87 -1.24
C GLU A 311 -13.26 25.53 -0.81
N GLY A 312 -12.68 24.40 -1.26
CA GLY A 312 -13.14 23.05 -0.96
C GLY A 312 -13.45 22.23 -2.20
N TRP A 313 -14.28 21.21 -2.07
CA TRP A 313 -14.67 20.37 -3.21
C TRP A 313 -15.68 21.10 -4.10
N GLY A 314 -15.34 21.25 -5.39
CA GLY A 314 -16.20 21.80 -6.43
C GLY A 314 -16.55 20.77 -7.49
N ILE A 315 -17.54 21.11 -8.33
CA ILE A 315 -17.94 20.29 -9.48
C ILE A 315 -17.00 20.60 -10.65
N GLY A 316 -16.42 19.56 -11.24
CA GLY A 316 -15.56 19.67 -12.42
C GLY A 316 -16.32 19.41 -13.72
N ASN A 317 -16.88 18.22 -13.87
CA ASN A 317 -17.73 17.86 -15.01
C ASN A 317 -19.17 17.66 -14.53
N PHE A 318 -20.05 18.61 -14.85
CA PHE A 318 -21.47 18.55 -14.49
C PHE A 318 -22.25 17.45 -15.24
N ASN A 319 -21.81 17.11 -16.45
CA ASN A 319 -22.53 16.20 -17.33
C ASN A 319 -22.25 14.73 -17.02
N ALA A 320 -21.08 14.44 -16.41
CA ALA A 320 -20.69 13.09 -16.04
C ALA A 320 -21.74 12.41 -15.14
N LEU A 321 -22.02 11.14 -15.43
CA LEU A 321 -23.01 10.36 -14.72
C LEU A 321 -22.74 10.31 -13.22
N LEU A 322 -21.47 10.09 -12.83
CA LEU A 322 -21.04 10.09 -11.43
C LEU A 322 -21.43 11.37 -10.71
N THR A 323 -21.31 12.53 -11.37
CA THR A 323 -21.68 13.82 -10.78
C THR A 323 -23.16 13.86 -10.45
N LYS A 324 -24.01 13.45 -11.39
CA LYS A 324 -25.47 13.40 -11.21
C LYS A 324 -25.86 12.43 -10.09
N LEU A 325 -25.25 11.24 -10.06
CA LEU A 325 -25.54 10.22 -9.05
C LEU A 325 -25.11 10.62 -7.64
N VAL A 326 -23.91 11.20 -7.49
CA VAL A 326 -23.37 11.64 -6.19
C VAL A 326 -24.08 12.89 -5.69
N LEU A 327 -24.29 13.91 -6.53
CA LEU A 327 -25.09 15.09 -6.14
C LEU A 327 -26.53 14.72 -5.82
N GLY A 328 -27.06 13.69 -6.51
CA GLY A 328 -28.37 13.10 -6.22
C GLY A 328 -28.53 12.60 -4.79
N ILE A 329 -27.45 12.30 -4.05
CA ILE A 329 -27.54 11.93 -2.63
C ILE A 329 -28.12 13.09 -1.80
N TRP A 330 -27.67 14.32 -2.04
CA TRP A 330 -28.09 15.52 -1.32
C TRP A 330 -29.27 16.23 -1.97
N TRP A 331 -29.27 16.27 -3.29
CA TRP A 331 -30.17 17.08 -4.10
C TRP A 331 -30.84 16.19 -5.15
N PRO A 332 -32.02 15.62 -4.82
CA PRO A 332 -32.71 14.69 -5.69
C PRO A 332 -32.92 15.19 -7.13
N GLU A 333 -33.04 16.50 -7.34
CA GLU A 333 -33.20 17.15 -8.64
C GLU A 333 -32.06 16.86 -9.63
N TYR A 334 -30.84 16.61 -9.15
CA TYR A 334 -29.69 16.26 -10.02
C TYR A 334 -29.79 14.85 -10.58
N ALA A 335 -30.52 13.96 -9.89
CA ALA A 335 -30.83 12.61 -10.35
C ALA A 335 -32.23 12.50 -10.97
N ALA A 336 -33.11 13.49 -10.78
CA ALA A 336 -34.49 13.44 -11.23
C ALA A 336 -34.64 13.42 -12.77
N GLY A 337 -33.62 13.88 -13.50
CA GLY A 337 -33.59 13.83 -14.96
C GLY A 337 -33.09 12.49 -15.53
N LEU A 338 -32.70 11.54 -14.69
CA LEU A 338 -32.23 10.21 -15.13
C LEU A 338 -33.44 9.30 -15.40
N ILE A 339 -33.54 8.80 -16.63
CA ILE A 339 -34.63 7.93 -17.09
C ILE A 339 -34.28 6.44 -16.94
N HIS A 340 -33.00 6.10 -16.94
CA HIS A 340 -32.50 4.72 -16.89
C HIS A 340 -31.88 4.37 -15.54
N LEU A 341 -31.85 5.30 -14.59
CA LEU A 341 -31.31 5.11 -13.25
C LEU A 341 -32.27 5.66 -12.19
N GLU A 342 -33.05 4.77 -11.60
CA GLU A 342 -34.02 5.09 -10.55
C GLU A 342 -33.39 4.96 -9.18
N LYS A 343 -33.46 6.00 -8.35
CA LYS A 343 -32.97 5.93 -6.97
C LYS A 343 -33.92 5.13 -6.10
N VAL A 344 -33.45 3.98 -5.60
CA VAL A 344 -34.27 3.03 -4.81
C VAL A 344 -33.92 3.03 -3.32
N TYR A 345 -32.75 3.54 -2.97
CA TYR A 345 -32.31 3.68 -1.58
C TYR A 345 -31.41 4.90 -1.42
N CYS A 346 -31.54 5.59 -0.29
CA CYS A 346 -30.64 6.65 0.13
C CYS A 346 -30.60 6.64 1.66
N ASP A 347 -29.42 6.60 2.25
CA ASP A 347 -29.26 6.72 3.70
C ASP A 347 -28.48 7.97 4.10
N SER A 348 -29.08 8.71 5.04
CA SER A 348 -28.46 9.73 5.89
C SER A 348 -27.51 10.70 5.19
N GLN A 349 -27.75 11.00 3.90
CA GLN A 349 -26.95 11.91 3.06
C GLN A 349 -25.55 11.42 2.65
N TYR A 350 -25.21 10.13 2.76
CA TYR A 350 -23.85 9.63 2.43
C TYR A 350 -23.78 8.59 1.31
N ILE A 351 -24.83 7.81 1.10
CA ILE A 351 -24.84 6.68 0.17
C ILE A 351 -26.19 6.58 -0.53
N ALA A 352 -26.17 6.25 -1.82
CA ALA A 352 -27.37 5.97 -2.60
C ALA A 352 -27.20 4.75 -3.50
N ILE A 353 -28.32 4.07 -3.73
CA ILE A 353 -28.41 2.95 -4.64
C ILE A 353 -29.43 3.30 -5.72
N TYR A 354 -29.01 3.13 -6.97
CA TYR A 354 -29.81 3.34 -8.15
C TYR A 354 -30.05 2.02 -8.87
N ARG A 355 -31.29 1.72 -9.22
CA ARG A 355 -31.64 0.58 -10.06
C ARG A 355 -31.53 0.98 -11.53
N VAL A 356 -30.90 0.13 -12.34
CA VAL A 356 -30.84 0.30 -13.79
C VAL A 356 -32.17 -0.12 -14.42
N ILE A 357 -32.73 0.75 -15.26
CA ILE A 357 -33.93 0.52 -16.07
C ILE A 357 -33.50 0.40 -17.54
N TRP A 358 -33.82 -0.72 -18.18
CA TRP A 358 -33.33 -1.09 -19.52
C TRP A 358 -34.09 -0.46 -20.68
#